data_AF-A0A7X5JD04-F1
#
_entry.id   AF-A0A7X5JD04-F1
#
_cell.length_a   1.000
_cell.length_b   1.000
_cell.length_c   1.000
_cell.angle_alpha   90.00
_cell.angle_beta   90.00
_cell.angle_gamma   90.00
#
_symmetry.space_group_name_H-M   'P 1'
#
loop_
_entity.id
_entity.type
_entity.pdbx_description
1 polymer ?
#
loop_
_entity_poly.entity_id
_entity_poly.type
_entity_poly.pdbx_seq_one_letter_code
_entity_poly.pdbx_strand_id
1 'polypeptide(L)'
;MKDLSKKDVLAVSSIGALIAGLCCFSPLVLVLLGLATTSFATSLSTTFYEGYKWYFRLAGLAFIVFAYLYWYVTRTRGCSLDVKAKVRKKMLNLFLLSVISFVVIYVVWLYVIVEFWGVRLSIWEAPAWATKISKTENVEAVDSQILEADAADFGQYTEYSQEALDATLSSGKEAVLFFHAPWCPTCRSAEEDILVNISSLPSSLVIFKTDFDSEDELKNKYGIVTQHTFVLLDSDKNLSKSWVGGETETLLDRLNSR
;
A
#
# COMPACT_ATOMS: atom_id res chain seq x y z
N MET A 1 30.93 -39.31 1.40
CA MET A 1 30.50 -37.98 0.90
C MET A 1 28.99 -37.92 0.97
N LYS A 2 28.41 -36.93 1.66
CA LYS A 2 26.95 -36.77 1.67
C LYS A 2 26.54 -36.21 0.31
N ASP A 3 25.87 -37.02 -0.49
CA ASP A 3 25.29 -36.56 -1.76
C ASP A 3 24.27 -35.47 -1.47
N LEU A 4 24.29 -34.43 -2.30
CA LEU A 4 23.33 -33.35 -2.17
C LEU A 4 21.96 -33.90 -2.55
N SER A 5 21.08 -34.00 -1.55
CA SER A 5 19.78 -34.62 -1.70
C SER A 5 18.76 -33.58 -2.18
N LYS A 6 17.67 -34.05 -2.78
CA LYS A 6 16.51 -33.21 -3.10
C LYS A 6 16.00 -32.43 -1.87
N LYS A 7 16.16 -33.00 -0.67
CA LYS A 7 15.81 -32.34 0.60
C LYS A 7 16.68 -31.10 0.87
N ASP A 8 17.97 -31.16 0.56
CA ASP A 8 18.89 -30.03 0.77
C ASP A 8 18.58 -28.89 -0.20
N VAL A 9 18.24 -29.25 -1.45
CA VAL A 9 17.78 -28.27 -2.46
C VAL A 9 16.50 -27.59 -2.02
N LEU A 10 15.53 -28.37 -1.52
CA LEU A 10 14.26 -27.83 -1.02
C LEU A 10 14.51 -26.89 0.17
N ALA A 11 15.32 -27.29 1.14
CA ALA A 11 15.63 -26.47 2.30
C ALA A 11 16.29 -25.13 1.94
N VAL A 12 17.29 -25.13 1.05
CA VAL A 12 17.95 -23.90 0.58
C VAL A 12 16.96 -23.00 -0.17
N SER A 13 16.11 -23.60 -1.01
CA SER A 13 15.11 -22.85 -1.78
C SER A 13 14.03 -22.25 -0.88
N SER A 14 13.58 -22.97 0.16
CA SER A 14 12.63 -22.47 1.16
C SER A 14 13.19 -21.29 1.95
N ILE A 15 14.43 -21.38 2.43
CA ILE A 15 15.08 -20.28 3.16
C ILE A 15 15.24 -19.05 2.26
N GLY A 16 15.69 -19.26 1.02
CA GLY A 16 15.77 -18.18 0.03
C GLY A 16 14.41 -17.51 -0.20
N ALA A 17 13.34 -18.29 -0.33
CA ALA A 17 11.98 -17.78 -0.55
C ALA A 17 11.46 -16.96 0.64
N LEU A 18 11.75 -17.38 1.87
CA LEU A 18 11.42 -16.60 3.07
C LEU A 18 12.16 -15.26 3.10
N ILE A 19 13.47 -15.27 2.81
CA ILE A 19 14.27 -14.04 2.73
C ILE A 19 13.70 -13.10 1.65
N ALA A 20 13.34 -13.65 0.49
CA ALA A 20 12.74 -12.88 -0.59
C ALA A 20 11.33 -12.34 -0.25
N GLY A 21 10.60 -13.04 0.61
CA GLY A 21 9.27 -12.66 1.07
C GLY A 21 9.25 -11.73 2.29
N LEU A 22 10.40 -11.38 2.85
CA LEU A 22 10.50 -10.54 4.06
C LEU A 22 9.81 -9.17 3.91
N CYS A 23 9.73 -8.61 2.70
CA CYS A 23 9.04 -7.34 2.46
C CYS A 23 7.56 -7.38 2.89
N CYS A 24 6.90 -8.53 2.76
CA CYS A 24 5.47 -8.70 3.09
C CYS A 24 5.27 -9.55 4.36
N PHE A 25 6.24 -10.40 4.70
CA PHE A 25 6.19 -11.20 5.92
C PHE A 25 6.52 -10.38 7.17
N SER A 26 7.41 -9.40 7.10
CA SER A 26 7.81 -8.62 8.28
C SER A 26 6.64 -7.83 8.90
N PRO A 27 5.83 -7.08 8.13
CA PRO A 27 4.66 -6.39 8.69
C PRO A 27 3.65 -7.37 9.31
N LEU A 28 3.45 -8.53 8.69
CA LEU A 28 2.57 -9.59 9.22
C LEU A 28 3.02 -10.08 10.60
N VAL A 29 4.32 -10.36 10.74
CA VAL A 29 4.90 -10.82 12.00
C VAL A 29 4.79 -9.77 13.10
N LEU A 30 5.00 -8.49 12.78
CA LEU A 30 4.88 -7.42 13.77
C LEU A 30 3.46 -7.31 14.33
N VAL A 31 2.43 -7.44 13.49
CA VAL A 31 1.03 -7.45 13.92
C VAL A 31 0.72 -8.70 14.76
N LEU A 32 1.19 -9.88 14.32
CA LEU A 32 0.99 -11.14 15.06
C LEU A 32 1.65 -11.14 16.45
N LEU A 33 2.77 -10.43 16.61
CA LEU A 33 3.44 -10.27 17.91
C LEU A 33 2.84 -9.12 18.74
N GLY A 34 1.83 -8.41 18.24
CA GLY A 34 1.26 -7.24 18.91
C GLY A 34 2.21 -6.05 19.00
N LEU A 35 3.27 -6.03 18.20
CA LEU A 35 4.27 -4.96 18.16
C LEU A 35 3.90 -3.81 17.22
N ALA A 36 2.91 -4.02 16.36
CA ALA A 36 2.44 -3.04 15.38
C ALA A 36 0.91 -3.09 15.22
N THR A 37 0.33 -1.95 14.86
CA THR A 37 -1.07 -1.85 14.42
C THR A 37 -1.21 -2.23 12.95
N THR A 38 -2.44 -2.52 12.52
CA THR A 38 -2.77 -2.82 11.12
C THR A 38 -2.43 -1.65 10.20
N SER A 39 -2.77 -0.42 10.57
CA SER A 39 -2.47 0.79 9.78
C SER A 39 -0.97 1.00 9.58
N PHE A 40 -0.17 0.82 10.64
CA PHE A 40 1.29 0.87 10.53
C PHE A 40 1.82 -0.25 9.63
N ALA A 41 1.28 -1.47 9.75
CA ALA A 41 1.69 -2.59 8.94
C ALA A 41 1.39 -2.39 7.44
N THR A 42 0.25 -1.77 7.10
CA THR A 42 -0.12 -1.43 5.73
C THR A 42 0.82 -0.38 5.14
N SER A 43 1.12 0.69 5.88
CA SER A 43 2.09 1.72 5.46
C SER A 43 3.52 1.17 5.30
N LEU A 44 3.94 0.32 6.23
CA LEU A 44 5.26 -0.33 6.16
C LEU A 44 5.35 -1.30 4.98
N SER A 45 4.27 -2.04 4.74
CA SER A 45 4.17 -2.99 3.64
C SER A 45 4.26 -2.30 2.28
N THR A 46 3.49 -1.23 2.06
CA THR A 46 3.52 -0.45 0.82
C THR A 46 4.92 0.11 0.56
N THR A 47 5.56 0.68 1.58
CA THR A 47 6.95 1.18 1.50
C THR A 47 7.94 0.10 1.06
N PHE A 48 7.90 -1.08 1.69
CA PHE A 48 8.81 -2.17 1.34
C PHE A 48 8.49 -2.82 0.00
N TYR A 49 7.21 -2.88 -0.38
CA TYR A 49 6.80 -3.47 -1.65
C TYR A 49 7.14 -2.56 -2.84
N GLU A 50 6.81 -1.27 -2.78
CA GLU A 50 7.02 -0.36 -3.90
C GLU A 50 8.50 0.03 -4.04
N GLY A 51 9.13 0.40 -2.92
CA GLY A 51 10.52 0.87 -2.93
C GLY A 51 11.56 -0.24 -2.95
N TYR A 52 11.29 -1.36 -2.26
CA TYR A 52 12.35 -2.32 -1.89
C TYR A 52 12.14 -3.76 -2.37
N LYS A 53 11.05 -4.10 -3.07
CA LYS A 53 10.76 -5.50 -3.49
C LYS A 53 11.92 -6.20 -4.19
N TRP A 54 12.67 -5.48 -5.04
CA TRP A 54 13.79 -6.05 -5.76
C TRP A 54 14.99 -6.34 -4.86
N TYR A 55 15.22 -5.57 -3.81
CA TYR A 55 16.31 -5.83 -2.86
C TYR A 55 16.10 -7.14 -2.12
N PHE A 56 14.89 -7.42 -1.64
CA PHE A 56 14.57 -8.68 -0.97
C PHE A 56 14.67 -9.87 -1.92
N ARG A 57 14.14 -9.75 -3.14
CA ARG A 57 14.24 -10.78 -4.18
C ARG A 57 15.69 -11.10 -4.53
N LEU A 58 16.52 -10.06 -4.72
CA LEU A 58 17.94 -10.21 -5.00
C LEU A 58 18.68 -10.82 -3.81
N ALA A 59 18.34 -10.44 -2.57
CA ALA A 59 18.93 -11.04 -1.37
C ALA A 59 18.64 -12.55 -1.28
N GLY A 60 17.40 -12.98 -1.57
CA GLY A 60 17.04 -14.40 -1.61
C GLY A 60 17.79 -15.17 -2.70
N LEU A 61 17.89 -14.62 -3.91
CA LEU A 61 18.66 -15.24 -5.00
C LEU A 61 20.17 -15.28 -4.70
N ALA A 62 20.72 -14.18 -4.16
CA ALA A 62 22.11 -14.10 -3.75
C ALA A 62 22.43 -15.17 -2.70
N PHE A 63 21.55 -15.37 -1.71
CA PHE A 63 21.71 -16.42 -0.71
C PHE A 63 21.83 -17.83 -1.36
N ILE A 64 20.97 -18.15 -2.33
CA ILE A 64 21.05 -19.43 -3.06
C ILE A 64 22.37 -19.52 -3.83
N VAL A 65 22.77 -18.48 -4.55
CA VAL A 65 24.04 -18.44 -5.28
C VAL A 65 25.22 -18.65 -4.32
N PHE A 66 25.27 -17.93 -3.20
CA PHE A 66 26.34 -18.07 -2.20
C PHE A 66 26.39 -19.46 -1.59
N ALA A 67 25.24 -20.08 -1.27
CA ALA A 67 25.19 -21.44 -0.76
C ALA A 67 25.77 -22.45 -1.77
N TYR A 68 25.43 -22.32 -3.05
CA TYR A 68 25.95 -23.19 -4.11
C TYR A 68 27.43 -22.94 -4.42
N LEU A 69 27.88 -21.68 -4.37
CA LEU A 69 29.31 -21.33 -4.50
C LEU A 69 30.12 -21.90 -3.33
N TYR A 70 29.62 -21.77 -2.11
CA TYR A 70 30.24 -22.34 -0.93
C TYR A 70 30.37 -23.87 -1.05
N TRP A 71 29.30 -24.56 -1.47
CA TRP A 71 29.35 -26.00 -1.73
C TRP A 71 30.27 -26.38 -2.90
N TYR A 72 30.33 -25.57 -3.95
CA TYR A 72 31.23 -25.80 -5.06
C TYR A 72 32.70 -25.69 -4.62
N VAL A 73 33.05 -24.63 -3.89
CA VAL A 73 34.41 -24.40 -3.39
C VAL A 73 34.82 -25.52 -2.45
N THR A 74 34.00 -25.83 -1.44
CA THR A 74 34.31 -26.87 -0.45
C THR A 74 34.45 -28.26 -1.07
N ARG A 75 33.76 -28.56 -2.17
CA ARG A 75 33.89 -29.84 -2.89
C ARG A 75 35.03 -29.90 -3.90
N THR A 76 35.59 -28.78 -4.32
CA THR A 76 36.63 -28.74 -5.37
C THR A 76 38.03 -28.40 -4.85
N ARG A 77 38.19 -28.22 -3.53
CA ARG A 77 39.51 -28.04 -2.89
C ARG A 77 40.36 -29.30 -3.12
N GLY A 78 41.34 -29.21 -4.03
CA GLY A 78 42.33 -30.27 -4.29
C GLY A 78 42.04 -31.25 -5.44
N CYS A 79 40.94 -31.10 -6.20
CA CYS A 79 40.63 -32.01 -7.32
C CYS A 79 41.19 -31.57 -8.67
N SER A 80 41.42 -32.54 -9.56
CA SER A 80 41.84 -32.32 -10.96
C SER A 80 40.77 -31.62 -11.81
N LEU A 81 41.18 -31.04 -12.95
CA LEU A 81 40.32 -30.24 -13.83
C LEU A 81 39.14 -31.04 -14.41
N ASP A 82 39.33 -32.32 -14.72
CA ASP A 82 38.29 -33.18 -15.29
C ASP A 82 37.18 -33.50 -14.28
N VAL A 83 37.56 -33.68 -13.00
CA VAL A 83 36.61 -33.87 -11.90
C VAL A 83 35.80 -32.59 -11.68
N LYS A 84 36.43 -31.41 -11.80
CA LYS A 84 35.75 -30.11 -11.67
C LYS A 84 34.67 -29.89 -12.73
N ALA A 85 34.90 -30.30 -13.98
CA ALA A 85 33.91 -30.16 -15.06
C ALA A 85 32.65 -31.00 -14.81
N LYS A 86 32.81 -32.24 -14.32
CA LYS A 86 31.69 -33.15 -14.00
C LYS A 86 30.86 -32.65 -12.81
N VAL A 87 31.54 -32.17 -11.76
CA VAL A 87 30.89 -31.56 -10.60
C VAL A 87 30.16 -30.27 -11.01
N ARG A 88 30.76 -29.43 -11.87
CA ARG A 88 30.13 -28.18 -12.35
C ARG A 88 28.79 -28.44 -13.06
N LYS A 89 28.72 -29.40 -13.99
CA LYS A 89 27.46 -29.73 -14.69
C LYS A 89 26.38 -30.23 -13.74
N LYS A 90 26.73 -31.12 -12.79
CA LYS A 90 25.80 -31.61 -11.76
C LYS A 90 25.31 -30.47 -10.87
N MET A 91 26.19 -29.56 -10.45
CA MET A 91 25.84 -28.41 -9.60
C MET A 91 25.00 -27.38 -10.34
N LEU A 92 25.27 -27.12 -11.63
CA LEU A 92 24.47 -26.19 -12.43
C LEU A 92 23.04 -26.70 -12.62
N ASN A 93 22.87 -27.99 -12.93
CA ASN A 93 21.53 -28.58 -13.06
C ASN A 93 20.76 -28.55 -11.72
N LEU A 94 21.48 -28.78 -10.61
CA LEU A 94 20.89 -28.74 -9.29
C LEU A 94 20.54 -27.30 -8.85
N PHE A 95 21.38 -26.34 -9.20
CA PHE A 95 21.14 -24.92 -9.01
C PHE A 95 19.92 -24.46 -9.81
N LEU A 96 19.80 -24.84 -11.09
CA LEU A 96 18.61 -24.58 -11.92
C LEU A 96 17.33 -25.13 -11.27
N LEU A 97 17.37 -26.38 -10.78
CA LEU A 97 16.25 -26.97 -10.06
C LEU A 97 15.92 -26.21 -8.76
N SER A 98 16.94 -25.73 -8.04
CA SER A 98 16.78 -24.88 -6.86
C SER A 98 16.13 -23.54 -7.20
N VAL A 99 16.52 -22.90 -8.29
CA VAL A 99 15.94 -21.62 -8.74
C VAL A 99 14.47 -21.81 -9.13
N ILE A 100 14.14 -22.88 -9.86
CA ILE A 100 12.75 -23.21 -10.21
C ILE A 100 11.93 -23.45 -8.94
N SER A 101 12.44 -24.27 -8.02
CA SER A 101 11.78 -24.55 -6.75
C SER A 101 11.61 -23.28 -5.91
N PHE A 102 12.61 -22.39 -5.90
CA PHE A 102 12.55 -21.10 -5.22
C PHE A 102 11.41 -20.24 -5.76
N VAL A 103 11.27 -20.12 -7.09
CA VAL A 103 10.20 -19.34 -7.70
C VAL A 103 8.82 -19.90 -7.32
N VAL A 104 8.63 -21.22 -7.41
CA VAL A 104 7.36 -21.87 -7.04
C VAL A 104 7.04 -21.64 -5.56
N ILE A 105 8.00 -21.87 -4.66
CA ILE A 105 7.81 -21.67 -3.22
C ILE A 105 7.55 -20.20 -2.91
N TYR A 106 8.28 -19.28 -3.53
CA TYR A 106 8.12 -17.84 -3.35
C TYR A 106 6.72 -17.37 -3.74
N VAL A 107 6.21 -17.81 -4.89
CA VAL A 107 4.86 -17.48 -5.35
C VAL A 107 3.81 -18.05 -4.39
N VAL A 108 3.92 -19.33 -4.00
CA VAL A 108 2.99 -19.94 -3.06
C VAL A 108 3.03 -19.24 -1.70
N TRP A 109 4.23 -18.96 -1.19
CA TRP A 109 4.41 -18.27 0.08
C TRP A 109 3.75 -16.89 0.08
N LEU A 110 3.97 -16.08 -0.95
CA LEU A 110 3.42 -14.73 -1.00
C LEU A 110 1.91 -14.72 -1.28
N TYR A 111 1.49 -15.37 -2.36
CA TYR A 111 0.12 -15.24 -2.88
C TYR A 111 -0.88 -16.20 -2.23
N VAL A 112 -0.40 -17.24 -1.53
CA VAL A 112 -1.29 -18.15 -0.80
C VAL A 112 -1.18 -17.91 0.70
N ILE A 113 0.03 -17.97 1.27
CA ILE A 113 0.19 -17.93 2.72
C ILE A 113 0.09 -16.49 3.24
N VAL A 114 0.95 -15.58 2.76
CA VAL A 114 0.97 -14.20 3.25
C VAL A 114 -0.33 -13.48 2.95
N GLU A 115 -0.89 -13.68 1.76
CA GLU A 115 -2.18 -13.09 1.38
C GLU A 115 -3.34 -13.59 2.25
N PHE A 116 -3.42 -14.90 2.50
CA PHE A 116 -4.43 -15.47 3.40
C PHE A 116 -4.38 -14.87 4.80
N TRP A 117 -3.19 -14.84 5.41
CA TRP A 117 -3.03 -14.27 6.76
C TRP A 117 -3.23 -12.76 6.76
N GLY A 118 -2.79 -12.10 5.71
CA GLY A 118 -2.96 -10.69 5.52
C GLY A 118 -4.42 -10.25 5.52
N VAL A 119 -5.25 -10.90 4.72
CA VAL A 119 -6.69 -10.63 4.65
C VAL A 119 -7.36 -10.93 6.00
N ARG A 120 -6.96 -12.01 6.67
CA ARG A 120 -7.51 -12.35 8.01
C ARG A 120 -7.17 -11.34 9.09
N LEU A 121 -6.07 -10.60 8.94
CA LEU A 121 -5.62 -9.56 9.85
C LEU A 121 -6.04 -8.15 9.39
N SER A 122 -6.83 -8.03 8.32
CA SER A 122 -7.27 -6.75 7.74
C SER A 122 -6.10 -5.80 7.39
N ILE A 123 -4.94 -6.36 7.02
CA ILE A 123 -3.76 -5.58 6.59
C ILE A 123 -3.87 -5.21 5.10
N TRP A 124 -4.57 -6.05 4.33
CA TRP A 124 -4.79 -5.88 2.89
C TRP A 124 -6.27 -6.06 2.60
N GLU A 125 -6.75 -5.39 1.57
CA GLU A 125 -8.12 -5.53 1.12
C GLU A 125 -8.36 -6.93 0.56
N ALA A 126 -9.54 -7.50 0.87
CA ALA A 126 -9.93 -8.77 0.30
C ALA A 126 -10.12 -8.59 -1.22
N PRO A 127 -9.62 -9.53 -2.04
CA PRO A 127 -9.81 -9.44 -3.47
C PRO A 127 -11.31 -9.48 -3.81
N ALA A 128 -11.72 -8.76 -4.84
CA ALA A 128 -13.13 -8.51 -5.19
C ALA A 128 -14.04 -9.77 -5.29
N TRP A 129 -13.46 -10.96 -5.46
CA TRP A 129 -14.20 -12.24 -5.48
C TRP A 129 -14.56 -12.77 -4.08
N ALA A 130 -13.87 -12.34 -3.02
CA ALA A 130 -14.12 -12.73 -1.63
C ALA A 130 -15.14 -11.80 -0.92
N THR A 131 -15.32 -10.57 -1.41
CA THR A 131 -16.23 -9.56 -0.84
C THR A 131 -17.71 -9.83 -1.11
N LYS A 132 -18.04 -10.83 -1.96
CA LYS A 132 -19.43 -11.20 -2.27
C LYS A 132 -20.15 -11.96 -1.16
N ILE A 133 -19.48 -12.33 -0.06
CA ILE A 133 -20.06 -13.07 1.07
C ILE A 133 -20.15 -12.17 2.31
N SER A 134 -20.79 -11.02 2.21
CA SER A 134 -21.40 -10.36 3.39
C SER A 134 -22.58 -9.45 3.05
N LYS A 135 -22.90 -9.25 1.76
CA LYS A 135 -23.95 -8.33 1.31
C LYS A 135 -25.31 -9.01 1.12
N THR A 136 -25.74 -9.82 2.09
CA THR A 136 -27.11 -10.35 2.13
C THR A 136 -27.60 -10.43 3.57
N GLU A 137 -27.88 -9.27 4.16
CA GLU A 137 -29.13 -9.04 4.89
C GLU A 137 -29.40 -7.52 4.92
N ASN A 138 -30.52 -7.10 4.32
CA ASN A 138 -31.15 -5.77 4.36
C ASN A 138 -30.61 -4.63 3.48
N VAL A 139 -30.59 -4.82 2.16
CA VAL A 139 -30.76 -3.70 1.20
C VAL A 139 -31.64 -4.16 0.04
N GLU A 140 -32.94 -4.32 0.29
CA GLU A 140 -33.93 -4.22 -0.79
C GLU A 140 -34.31 -2.73 -0.90
N ALA A 141 -34.29 -2.22 -2.13
CA ALA A 141 -34.65 -0.86 -2.54
C ALA A 141 -33.55 0.23 -2.52
N VAL A 142 -32.41 0.00 -3.19
CA VAL A 142 -31.81 1.03 -4.08
C VAL A 142 -31.03 0.31 -5.19
N ASP A 143 -31.76 -0.30 -6.13
CA ASP A 143 -31.19 -0.82 -7.37
C ASP A 143 -31.26 0.28 -8.44
N SER A 144 -30.22 0.38 -9.28
CA SER A 144 -30.08 1.19 -10.51
C SER A 144 -29.24 2.49 -10.57
N GLN A 145 -28.38 2.85 -9.60
CA GLN A 145 -27.45 4.01 -9.78
C GLN A 145 -25.96 3.78 -9.47
N ILE A 146 -25.47 2.53 -9.36
CA ILE A 146 -24.05 2.28 -9.09
C ILE A 146 -23.33 1.86 -10.37
N LEU A 147 -23.03 2.84 -11.21
CA LEU A 147 -21.98 2.79 -12.23
C LEU A 147 -21.19 4.10 -12.15
N GLU A 148 -20.53 4.39 -11.02
CA GLU A 148 -19.49 5.42 -10.83
C GLU A 148 -19.05 5.46 -9.35
N ALA A 149 -18.42 4.37 -8.88
CA ALA A 149 -17.85 4.31 -7.53
C ALA A 149 -16.42 4.87 -7.54
N ASP A 150 -16.30 6.18 -7.66
CA ASP A 150 -15.14 6.97 -7.18
C ASP A 150 -15.57 8.37 -6.65
N ALA A 151 -16.85 8.54 -6.33
CA ALA A 151 -17.38 9.74 -5.65
C ALA A 151 -17.89 9.32 -4.28
N ALA A 152 -17.00 9.35 -3.29
CA ALA A 152 -17.40 9.15 -1.90
C ALA A 152 -18.05 10.46 -1.41
N ASP A 153 -19.35 10.62 -1.66
CA ASP A 153 -20.16 11.67 -1.06
C ASP A 153 -20.51 11.27 0.37
N PHE A 154 -19.64 11.66 1.31
CA PHE A 154 -19.91 11.56 2.74
C PHE A 154 -20.63 12.82 3.24
N GLY A 155 -21.48 13.47 2.44
CA GLY A 155 -22.36 14.60 2.81
C GLY A 155 -21.68 15.91 3.22
N GLN A 156 -20.50 15.84 3.83
CA GLN A 156 -19.60 16.92 4.24
C GLN A 156 -18.20 16.74 3.66
N TYR A 157 -17.92 15.62 2.99
CA TYR A 157 -16.68 15.39 2.24
C TYR A 157 -17.04 14.81 0.88
N THR A 158 -16.62 15.47 -0.18
CA THR A 158 -16.99 15.11 -1.56
C THR A 158 -15.90 15.52 -2.54
N GLU A 159 -15.92 14.99 -3.76
CA GLU A 159 -14.99 15.39 -4.82
C GLU A 159 -15.30 16.80 -5.33
N TYR A 160 -14.26 17.52 -5.71
CA TYR A 160 -14.40 18.87 -6.26
C TYR A 160 -15.14 18.83 -7.61
N SER A 161 -16.18 19.66 -7.71
CA SER A 161 -16.78 20.09 -8.97
C SER A 161 -17.26 21.53 -8.81
N GLN A 162 -17.25 22.29 -9.90
CA GLN A 162 -17.73 23.67 -9.87
C GLN A 162 -19.21 23.72 -9.49
N GLU A 163 -19.99 22.75 -9.97
CA GLU A 163 -21.41 22.64 -9.69
C GLU A 163 -21.68 22.38 -8.20
N ALA A 164 -20.95 21.45 -7.58
CA ALA A 164 -21.13 21.13 -6.16
C ALA A 164 -20.64 22.25 -5.24
N LEU A 165 -19.54 22.92 -5.61
CA LEU A 165 -19.07 24.10 -4.89
C LEU A 165 -20.11 25.22 -4.92
N ASP A 166 -20.67 25.50 -6.10
CA ASP A 166 -21.63 26.58 -6.29
C ASP A 166 -22.94 26.32 -5.56
N ALA A 167 -23.41 25.07 -5.58
CA ALA A 167 -24.56 24.63 -4.80
C ALA A 167 -24.32 24.80 -3.28
N THR A 168 -23.12 24.46 -2.82
CA THR A 168 -22.74 24.55 -1.39
C THR A 168 -22.72 26.00 -0.92
N LEU A 169 -22.04 26.87 -1.65
CA LEU A 169 -21.97 28.29 -1.31
C LEU A 169 -23.34 28.98 -1.42
N SER A 170 -24.15 28.62 -2.42
CA SER A 170 -25.53 29.12 -2.56
C SER A 170 -26.46 28.66 -1.42
N SER A 171 -26.17 27.51 -0.81
CA SER A 171 -26.91 27.01 0.37
C SER A 171 -26.48 27.68 1.69
N GLY A 172 -25.50 28.59 1.65
CA GLY A 172 -24.97 29.29 2.83
C GLY A 172 -24.02 28.44 3.68
N LYS A 173 -23.50 27.34 3.13
CA LYS A 173 -22.49 26.50 3.77
C LYS A 173 -21.08 27.01 3.48
N GLU A 174 -20.17 26.74 4.41
CA GLU A 174 -18.74 27.00 4.24
C GLU A 174 -18.11 25.90 3.39
N ALA A 175 -17.23 26.28 2.46
CA ALA A 175 -16.53 25.36 1.57
C ALA A 175 -15.03 25.39 1.84
N VAL A 176 -14.43 24.22 2.00
CA VAL A 176 -12.97 24.05 2.11
C VAL A 176 -12.49 23.20 0.95
N LEU A 177 -11.53 23.70 0.17
CA LEU A 177 -10.83 22.90 -0.83
C LEU A 177 -9.65 22.20 -0.15
N PHE A 178 -9.59 20.87 -0.27
CA PHE A 178 -8.48 20.05 0.19
C PHE A 178 -7.66 19.57 -1.01
N PHE A 179 -6.52 20.21 -1.25
CA PHE A 179 -5.60 19.85 -2.32
C PHE A 179 -4.87 18.55 -1.96
N HIS A 180 -5.37 17.46 -2.53
CA HIS A 180 -5.01 16.09 -2.24
C HIS A 180 -4.32 15.45 -3.45
N ALA A 181 -3.37 14.54 -3.20
CA ALA A 181 -2.78 13.70 -4.24
C ALA A 181 -2.74 12.24 -3.79
N PRO A 182 -3.16 11.26 -4.60
CA PRO A 182 -3.22 9.85 -4.18
C PRO A 182 -1.86 9.28 -3.74
N TRP A 183 -0.76 9.73 -4.33
CA TRP A 183 0.59 9.29 -4.00
C TRP A 183 1.14 9.94 -2.71
N CYS A 184 0.51 11.00 -2.21
CA CYS A 184 0.96 11.74 -1.02
C CYS A 184 0.55 11.02 0.28
N PRO A 185 1.50 10.49 1.07
CA PRO A 185 1.17 9.71 2.27
C PRO A 185 0.43 10.51 3.35
N THR A 186 0.81 11.77 3.54
CA THR A 186 0.18 12.64 4.54
C THR A 186 -1.22 13.07 4.12
N CYS A 187 -1.47 13.17 2.81
CA CYS A 187 -2.77 13.47 2.24
C CYS A 187 -3.75 12.32 2.49
N ARG A 188 -3.32 11.07 2.24
CA ARG A 188 -4.11 9.87 2.55
C ARG A 188 -4.41 9.74 4.04
N SER A 189 -3.41 9.99 4.90
CA SER A 189 -3.58 9.98 6.36
C SER A 189 -4.65 10.99 6.81
N ALA A 190 -4.60 12.22 6.26
CA ALA A 190 -5.58 13.24 6.59
C ALA A 190 -6.98 12.93 6.06
N GLU A 191 -7.08 12.37 4.84
CA GLU A 191 -8.36 11.92 4.28
C GLU A 191 -8.99 10.82 5.15
N GLU A 192 -8.23 9.79 5.51
CA GLU A 192 -8.72 8.72 6.40
C GLU A 192 -9.21 9.27 7.73
N ASP A 193 -8.45 10.16 8.37
CA ASP A 193 -8.85 10.78 9.63
C ASP A 193 -10.13 11.62 9.49
N ILE A 194 -10.25 12.42 8.43
CA ILE A 194 -11.45 13.22 8.14
C ILE A 194 -12.67 12.32 7.93
N LEU A 195 -12.54 11.23 7.20
CA LEU A 195 -13.64 10.30 6.93
C LEU A 195 -14.08 9.55 8.19
N VAL A 196 -13.13 9.14 9.04
CA VAL A 196 -13.43 8.50 10.33
C VAL A 196 -14.12 9.48 11.28
N ASN A 197 -13.70 10.75 11.28
CA ASN A 197 -14.20 11.78 12.19
C ASN A 197 -15.22 12.71 11.53
N ILE A 198 -15.83 12.31 10.41
CA ILE A 198 -16.77 13.14 9.63
C ILE A 198 -17.90 13.70 10.52
N SER A 199 -18.38 12.92 11.50
CA SER A 199 -19.43 13.31 12.44
C SER A 199 -19.03 14.44 13.39
N SER A 200 -17.73 14.72 13.55
CA SER A 200 -17.23 15.83 14.35
C SER A 200 -17.20 17.16 13.57
N LEU A 201 -17.33 17.10 12.24
CA LEU A 201 -17.36 18.29 11.39
C LEU A 201 -18.69 19.04 11.52
N PRO A 202 -18.67 20.38 11.49
CA PRO A 202 -19.89 21.18 11.47
C PRO A 202 -20.77 20.83 10.27
N SER A 203 -22.08 20.63 10.47
CA SER A 203 -23.03 20.36 9.38
C SER A 203 -23.11 21.49 8.34
N SER A 204 -22.64 22.68 8.70
CA SER A 204 -22.48 23.85 7.84
C SER A 204 -21.21 23.84 6.99
N LEU A 205 -20.34 22.84 7.11
CA LEU A 205 -19.07 22.72 6.39
C LEU A 205 -19.14 21.61 5.34
N VAL A 206 -18.59 21.88 4.17
CA VAL A 206 -18.30 20.87 3.14
C VAL A 206 -16.83 20.97 2.73
N ILE A 207 -16.15 19.84 2.70
CA ILE A 207 -14.77 19.68 2.27
C ILE A 207 -14.79 19.07 0.87
N PHE A 208 -14.12 19.74 -0.06
CA PHE A 208 -13.96 19.31 -1.44
C PHE A 208 -12.56 18.75 -1.64
N LYS A 209 -12.47 17.44 -1.85
CA LYS A 209 -11.24 16.82 -2.32
C LYS A 209 -10.93 17.34 -3.72
N THR A 210 -9.80 18.02 -3.84
CA THR A 210 -9.36 18.71 -5.05
C THR A 210 -8.05 18.09 -5.47
N ASP A 211 -7.98 17.51 -6.67
CA ASP A 211 -6.78 16.82 -7.14
C ASP A 211 -5.65 17.81 -7.41
N PHE A 212 -4.57 17.72 -6.63
CA PHE A 212 -3.41 18.58 -6.77
C PHE A 212 -2.67 18.38 -8.10
N ASP A 213 -2.71 17.20 -8.72
CA ASP A 213 -1.94 16.96 -9.94
C ASP A 213 -2.65 17.48 -11.19
N SER A 214 -3.98 17.49 -11.20
CA SER A 214 -4.79 17.85 -12.37
C SER A 214 -5.39 19.27 -12.32
N GLU A 215 -5.62 19.84 -11.13
CA GLU A 215 -6.31 21.13 -10.97
C GLU A 215 -5.38 22.35 -11.08
N ASP A 216 -4.72 22.52 -12.22
CA ASP A 216 -3.76 23.61 -12.46
C ASP A 216 -4.38 25.01 -12.34
N GLU A 217 -5.61 25.19 -12.80
CA GLU A 217 -6.31 26.49 -12.74
C GLU A 217 -6.58 26.91 -11.29
N LEU A 218 -7.06 25.98 -10.45
CA LEU A 218 -7.35 26.26 -9.03
C LEU A 218 -6.07 26.49 -8.24
N LYS A 219 -5.02 25.70 -8.50
CA LYS A 219 -3.71 25.92 -7.87
C LYS A 219 -3.19 27.33 -8.17
N ASN A 220 -3.27 27.76 -9.43
CA ASN A 220 -2.83 29.09 -9.81
C ASN A 220 -3.72 30.19 -9.20
N LYS A 221 -5.04 29.99 -9.18
CA LYS A 221 -6.01 30.95 -8.60
C LYS A 221 -5.76 31.19 -7.11
N TYR A 222 -5.48 30.12 -6.35
CA TYR A 222 -5.34 30.17 -4.90
C TYR A 222 -3.88 30.15 -4.41
N GLY A 223 -2.90 30.18 -5.32
CA GLY A 223 -1.47 30.21 -4.98
C GLY A 223 -0.94 28.94 -4.32
N ILE A 224 -1.48 27.77 -4.71
CA ILE A 224 -1.17 26.48 -4.08
C ILE A 224 0.07 25.87 -4.72
N VAL A 225 1.12 25.74 -3.90
CA VAL A 225 2.44 25.24 -4.32
C VAL A 225 2.77 23.85 -3.77
N THR A 226 1.99 23.36 -2.80
CA THR A 226 2.19 22.07 -2.15
C THR A 226 0.86 21.34 -1.99
N GLN A 227 0.90 20.01 -2.06
CA GLN A 227 -0.19 19.12 -1.65
C GLN A 227 -0.42 19.19 -0.13
N HIS A 228 -1.47 18.52 0.34
CA HIS A 228 -1.93 18.57 1.74
C HIS A 228 -2.27 19.99 2.19
N THR A 229 -2.83 20.79 1.28
CA THR A 229 -3.18 22.18 1.54
C THR A 229 -4.69 22.32 1.63
N PHE A 230 -5.16 23.01 2.66
CA PHE A 230 -6.56 23.34 2.83
C PHE A 230 -6.78 24.83 2.52
N VAL A 231 -7.85 25.13 1.82
CA VAL A 231 -8.24 26.50 1.44
C VAL A 231 -9.70 26.71 1.81
N LEU A 232 -9.95 27.57 2.79
CA LEU A 232 -11.28 28.05 3.13
C LEU A 232 -11.69 29.15 2.15
N LEU A 233 -12.86 28.96 1.53
CA LEU A 233 -13.44 29.93 0.61
C LEU A 233 -14.46 30.82 1.32
N ASP A 234 -14.56 32.07 0.87
CA ASP A 234 -15.68 32.94 1.20
C ASP A 234 -16.89 32.66 0.29
N SER A 235 -18.00 33.38 0.53
CA SER A 235 -19.23 33.28 -0.27
C SER A 235 -19.02 33.63 -1.76
N ASP A 236 -17.97 34.37 -2.08
CA ASP A 236 -17.63 34.85 -3.44
C ASP A 236 -16.53 33.98 -4.09
N LYS A 237 -16.19 32.82 -3.51
CA LYS A 237 -15.13 31.89 -3.95
C LYS A 237 -13.72 32.48 -3.88
N ASN A 238 -13.48 33.53 -3.11
CA ASN A 238 -12.13 34.04 -2.85
C ASN A 238 -11.50 33.26 -1.69
N LEU A 239 -10.17 33.30 -1.65
CA LEU A 239 -9.40 32.73 -0.55
C LEU A 239 -9.64 33.56 0.72
N SER A 240 -10.28 32.95 1.71
CA SER A 240 -10.42 33.52 3.05
C SER A 240 -9.21 33.17 3.90
N LYS A 241 -8.83 31.88 3.93
CA LYS A 241 -7.71 31.37 4.71
C LYS A 241 -7.15 30.12 4.06
N SER A 242 -5.83 29.91 4.14
CA SER A 242 -5.21 28.67 3.71
C SER A 242 -4.14 28.21 4.69
N TRP A 243 -3.94 26.91 4.81
CA TRP A 243 -2.88 26.32 5.62
C TRP A 243 -2.45 24.98 5.03
N VAL A 244 -1.24 24.57 5.38
CA VAL A 244 -0.65 23.30 4.94
C VAL A 244 -0.62 22.33 6.11
N GLY A 245 -0.99 21.09 5.85
CA GLY A 245 -1.00 20.01 6.82
C GLY A 245 -2.17 20.05 7.79
N GLY A 246 -2.20 19.05 8.66
CA GLY A 246 -3.25 18.86 9.65
C GLY A 246 -4.22 17.73 9.29
N GLU A 247 -4.89 17.26 10.33
CA GLU A 247 -5.96 16.27 10.32
C GLU A 247 -7.25 16.96 10.84
N THR A 248 -8.28 16.20 11.22
CA THR A 248 -9.60 16.76 11.59
C THR A 248 -9.52 17.79 12.73
N GLU A 249 -8.75 17.49 13.78
CA GLU A 249 -8.58 18.43 14.92
C GLU A 249 -7.97 19.76 14.48
N THR A 250 -6.89 19.70 13.69
CA THR A 250 -6.23 20.91 13.18
C THR A 250 -7.14 21.68 12.23
N LEU A 251 -7.91 20.99 11.39
CA LEU A 251 -8.90 21.60 10.52
C LEU A 251 -9.94 22.39 11.35
N LEU A 252 -10.51 21.78 12.40
CA LEU A 252 -11.47 22.44 13.28
C LEU A 252 -10.87 23.65 14.00
N ASP A 253 -9.64 23.55 14.49
CA ASP A 253 -8.92 24.67 15.13
C ASP A 253 -8.69 25.83 14.15
N ARG A 254 -8.35 25.53 12.90
CA ARG A 254 -8.12 26.54 11.86
C ARG A 254 -9.41 27.22 11.42
N LEU A 255 -10.54 26.51 11.44
CA LEU A 255 -11.87 27.06 11.17
C LEU A 255 -12.37 27.98 12.30
N ASN A 256 -12.13 27.60 13.56
CA ASN A 256 -12.63 28.33 14.72
C ASN A 256 -11.80 29.58 15.09
N SER A 257 -10.54 29.65 14.64
CA SER A 257 -9.64 30.79 14.89
C SER A 257 -9.93 32.00 13.98
N ARG A 258 -11.18 32.48 13.97
CA ARG A 258 -11.63 33.66 13.22
C ARG A 258 -10.96 34.95 13.71
#